data_AF-A0AA36DF71-F1
#
_entry.id   AF-A0AA36DF71-F1
#
_cell.length_a   1.000
_cell.length_b   1.000
_cell.length_c   1.000
_cell.angle_alpha   90.00
_cell.angle_beta   90.00
_cell.angle_gamma   90.00
#
_symmetry.space_group_name_H-M   'P 1'
#
loop_
_entity.id
_entity.type
_entity.pdbx_description
1 polymer ?
#
loop_
_entity_poly.entity_id
_entity_poly.type
_entity_poly.pdbx_seq_one_letter_code
_entity_poly.pdbx_strand_id
1 'polypeptide(L)'
;MGVFCPQYTSQQKQIIRSSLRGMEKISCFRFVERKSEKDYVFIVPLDGCYSYVGRIGGGQLMSLSLDCLADFIIWHEMMHAIGFEHEHQRPDRDNHLTVKYENVIPAQMVNFEKIRANEVDYPDKYDYSSLMHYDSYAFGKLDEKRKVRMATMIPKKAGVSLGDNMAFSPTDIRKLNRLGKCPSPISPLNPESGKCDSPSYKALMENYCALTCGYCKGMEKTTKLVELPKSPQKEHNIKDEVKKPKVVIEEAEKDGNDVECEDLKISCKFFVEQCQKSNFRDVLKKHCRKTCGYC
;
A
#
# COMPACT_ATOMS: atom_id res chain seq x y z
N MET A 1 -8.35 15.58 -11.43
CA MET A 1 -7.79 15.66 -10.06
C MET A 1 -8.73 16.48 -9.25
N GLY A 2 -8.85 16.08 -8.00
CA GLY A 2 -9.79 16.70 -7.13
C GLY A 2 -9.42 18.09 -6.68
N VAL A 3 -10.39 18.74 -6.05
CA VAL A 3 -10.09 19.81 -5.11
C VAL A 3 -9.53 19.13 -3.86
N PHE A 4 -8.38 19.59 -3.36
CA PHE A 4 -7.87 19.12 -2.07
C PHE A 4 -8.47 19.95 -0.94
N CYS A 5 -8.85 19.29 0.15
CA CYS A 5 -9.20 19.98 1.39
C CYS A 5 -8.06 20.93 1.84
N PRO A 6 -8.36 22.16 2.29
CA PRO A 6 -7.37 23.06 2.86
C PRO A 6 -6.63 22.47 4.07
N GLN A 7 -7.25 21.51 4.79
CA GLN A 7 -6.67 20.85 5.95
C GLN A 7 -5.43 20.01 5.61
N TYR A 8 -5.28 19.56 4.35
CA TYR A 8 -4.04 18.91 3.96
C TYR A 8 -2.89 19.92 3.89
N THR A 9 -1.76 19.54 4.47
CA THR A 9 -0.51 20.27 4.29
C THR A 9 -0.04 20.18 2.83
N SER A 10 0.84 21.09 2.41
CA SER A 10 1.45 21.05 1.07
C SER A 10 2.16 19.72 0.81
N GLN A 11 2.80 19.15 1.83
CA GLN A 11 3.48 17.86 1.75
C GLN A 11 2.49 16.71 1.52
N GLN A 12 1.38 16.67 2.27
CA GLN A 12 0.35 15.63 2.08
C GLN A 12 -0.30 15.70 0.71
N LYS A 13 -0.61 16.92 0.22
CA LYS A 13 -1.08 17.12 -1.15
C LYS A 13 -0.07 16.56 -2.15
N GLN A 14 1.23 16.85 -1.98
CA GLN A 14 2.30 16.35 -2.85
C GLN A 14 2.42 14.83 -2.87
N ILE A 15 2.23 14.14 -1.73
CA ILE A 15 2.18 12.67 -1.69
C ILE A 15 1.07 12.16 -2.61
N ILE A 16 -0.14 12.69 -2.46
CA ILE A 16 -1.30 12.28 -3.27
C ILE A 16 -1.03 12.57 -4.74
N ARG A 17 -0.49 13.76 -5.08
CA ARG A 17 -0.11 14.10 -6.47
C ARG A 17 0.90 13.10 -7.05
N SER A 18 1.95 12.79 -6.28
CA SER A 18 3.01 11.88 -6.71
C SER A 18 2.49 10.46 -6.93
N SER A 19 1.63 10.00 -6.03
CA SER A 19 1.00 8.67 -6.12
C SER A 19 0.13 8.56 -7.38
N LEU A 20 -0.72 9.56 -7.65
CA LEU A 20 -1.57 9.59 -8.84
C LEU A 20 -0.75 9.64 -10.14
N ARG A 21 0.39 10.36 -10.17
CA ARG A 21 1.34 10.31 -11.30
C ARG A 21 1.88 8.90 -11.56
N GLY A 22 1.98 8.05 -10.53
CA GLY A 22 2.31 6.64 -10.70
C GLY A 22 1.27 5.91 -11.58
N MET A 23 0.00 6.17 -11.34
CA MET A 23 -1.11 5.58 -12.11
C MET A 23 -1.21 6.16 -13.53
N GLU A 24 -0.82 7.43 -13.75
CA GLU A 24 -0.73 8.03 -15.08
C GLU A 24 0.36 7.40 -15.97
N LYS A 25 1.37 6.76 -15.36
CA LYS A 25 2.45 6.09 -16.11
C LYS A 25 2.05 4.73 -16.68
N ILE A 26 1.03 4.10 -16.11
CA ILE A 26 0.54 2.75 -16.49
C ILE A 26 -0.81 2.79 -17.18
N SER A 27 -1.38 3.99 -17.36
CA SER A 27 -2.68 4.20 -17.98
C SER A 27 -2.76 5.52 -18.73
N CYS A 28 -3.80 5.70 -19.53
CA CYS A 28 -4.10 6.96 -20.18
C CYS A 28 -4.90 7.94 -19.30
N PHE A 29 -5.29 7.54 -18.08
CA PHE A 29 -5.96 8.44 -17.15
C PHE A 29 -5.04 9.58 -16.73
N ARG A 30 -5.60 10.78 -16.58
CA ARG A 30 -4.88 11.98 -16.16
C ARG A 30 -5.59 12.65 -15.00
N PHE A 31 -4.85 12.95 -13.95
CA PHE A 31 -5.35 13.57 -12.74
C PHE A 31 -4.89 15.03 -12.74
N VAL A 32 -5.74 15.91 -13.28
CA VAL A 32 -5.50 17.38 -13.35
C VAL A 32 -6.26 18.21 -12.32
N GLU A 33 -5.65 19.18 -11.65
CA GLU A 33 -6.35 20.03 -10.67
C GLU A 33 -7.58 20.69 -11.27
N ARG A 34 -8.69 20.64 -10.52
CA ARG A 34 -9.94 21.23 -10.95
C ARG A 34 -9.77 22.74 -11.14
N LYS A 35 -10.26 23.24 -12.27
CA LYS A 35 -10.42 24.67 -12.56
C LYS A 35 -11.90 25.06 -12.48
N SER A 36 -12.72 24.50 -13.36
CA SER A 36 -14.14 24.83 -13.50
C SER A 36 -15.00 23.62 -13.89
N GLU A 37 -14.41 22.43 -13.91
CA GLU A 37 -15.09 21.19 -14.26
C GLU A 37 -16.29 20.98 -13.31
N LYS A 38 -17.45 20.65 -13.90
CA LYS A 38 -18.69 20.39 -13.16
C LYS A 38 -18.54 19.21 -12.20
N ASP A 39 -17.93 18.14 -12.71
CA ASP A 39 -17.80 16.88 -11.98
C ASP A 39 -16.34 16.66 -11.60
N TYR A 40 -16.08 16.37 -10.33
CA TYR A 40 -14.74 16.28 -9.77
C TYR A 40 -14.73 15.46 -8.48
N VAL A 41 -13.57 14.91 -8.14
CA VAL A 41 -13.36 14.28 -6.81
C VAL A 41 -13.01 15.37 -5.80
N PHE A 42 -13.50 15.33 -4.57
CA PHE A 42 -13.07 16.20 -3.48
C PHE A 42 -12.37 15.37 -2.44
N ILE A 43 -11.05 15.54 -2.33
CA ILE A 43 -10.20 14.69 -1.47
C ILE A 43 -10.10 15.36 -0.09
N VAL A 44 -10.50 14.63 0.95
CA VAL A 44 -10.61 15.12 2.33
C VAL A 44 -10.01 14.11 3.34
N PRO A 45 -9.41 14.58 4.45
CA PRO A 45 -8.90 13.68 5.49
C PRO A 45 -9.97 13.39 6.54
N LEU A 46 -11.07 12.72 6.16
CA LEU A 46 -12.05 12.21 7.14
C LEU A 46 -11.55 10.88 7.73
N ASP A 47 -12.27 10.33 8.70
CA ASP A 47 -11.93 9.05 9.31
C ASP A 47 -12.06 7.90 8.30
N GLY A 48 -10.95 7.20 8.05
CA GLY A 48 -10.86 6.07 7.12
C GLY A 48 -10.57 6.43 5.66
N CYS A 49 -10.39 5.38 4.85
CA CYS A 49 -10.16 5.44 3.41
C CYS A 49 -11.43 4.94 2.69
N TYR A 50 -12.02 5.77 1.83
CA TYR A 50 -13.18 5.36 1.02
C TYR A 50 -13.42 6.31 -0.16
N SER A 51 -14.07 5.80 -1.20
CA SER A 51 -14.57 6.58 -2.31
C SER A 51 -15.91 6.05 -2.83
N TYR A 52 -16.64 6.90 -3.56
CA TYR A 52 -17.76 6.45 -4.38
C TYR A 52 -17.25 5.63 -5.58
N VAL A 53 -18.06 4.70 -6.04
CA VAL A 53 -17.75 3.92 -7.25
C VAL A 53 -18.23 4.67 -8.49
N GLY A 54 -17.29 5.01 -9.36
CA GLY A 54 -17.54 5.71 -10.62
C GLY A 54 -17.91 7.18 -10.46
N ARG A 55 -18.30 7.80 -11.58
CA ARG A 55 -18.69 9.21 -11.65
C ARG A 55 -20.15 9.38 -11.25
N ILE A 56 -20.40 9.90 -10.05
CA ILE A 56 -21.76 10.14 -9.53
C ILE A 56 -22.37 11.48 -9.98
N GLY A 57 -21.54 12.40 -10.49
CA GLY A 57 -21.93 13.76 -10.88
C GLY A 57 -21.71 14.80 -9.78
N GLY A 58 -21.35 16.03 -10.17
CA GLY A 58 -20.95 17.08 -9.24
C GLY A 58 -19.62 16.79 -8.52
N GLY A 59 -19.43 17.46 -7.38
CA GLY A 59 -18.30 17.17 -6.49
C GLY A 59 -18.54 15.91 -5.66
N GLN A 60 -17.78 14.85 -5.90
CA GLN A 60 -17.88 13.58 -5.17
C GLN A 60 -16.76 13.42 -4.16
N LEU A 61 -17.09 13.03 -2.92
CA LEU A 61 -16.11 12.94 -1.84
C LEU A 61 -15.24 11.68 -1.96
N MET A 62 -13.96 11.83 -1.65
CA MET A 62 -13.03 10.72 -1.38
C MET A 62 -12.32 11.02 -0.06
N SER A 63 -12.41 10.09 0.89
CA SER A 63 -11.70 10.20 2.15
C SER A 63 -10.33 9.52 2.05
N LEU A 64 -9.30 10.24 2.44
CA LEU A 64 -7.96 9.72 2.68
C LEU A 64 -7.44 10.29 4.00
N SER A 65 -7.68 9.62 5.12
CA SER A 65 -7.00 9.94 6.38
C SER A 65 -5.48 9.83 6.26
N LEU A 66 -4.75 10.26 7.29
CA LEU A 66 -3.29 10.34 7.23
C LEU A 66 -2.62 8.96 7.05
N ASP A 67 -3.21 7.91 7.61
CA ASP A 67 -2.83 6.50 7.41
C ASP A 67 -3.16 5.97 6.02
N CYS A 68 -4.06 6.62 5.28
CA CYS A 68 -4.36 6.29 3.88
C CYS A 68 -3.32 6.84 2.90
N LEU A 69 -2.36 7.67 3.32
CA LEU A 69 -1.38 8.32 2.44
C LEU A 69 -0.24 7.37 2.01
N ALA A 70 -0.59 6.13 1.68
CA ALA A 70 0.26 5.13 1.07
C ALA A 70 -0.19 4.89 -0.38
N ASP A 71 0.76 4.61 -1.27
CA ASP A 71 0.49 4.53 -2.71
C ASP A 71 -0.64 3.56 -3.07
N PHE A 72 -0.59 2.35 -2.52
CA PHE A 72 -1.58 1.32 -2.82
C PHE A 72 -2.99 1.67 -2.34
N ILE A 73 -3.14 2.38 -1.21
CA ILE A 73 -4.44 2.83 -0.72
C ILE A 73 -4.98 3.95 -1.61
N ILE A 74 -4.15 4.94 -1.95
CA ILE A 74 -4.54 6.03 -2.85
C ILE A 74 -4.99 5.48 -4.22
N TRP A 75 -4.26 4.49 -4.73
CA TRP A 75 -4.62 3.80 -5.97
C TRP A 75 -5.93 3.01 -5.84
N HIS A 76 -6.14 2.29 -4.74
CA HIS A 76 -7.38 1.56 -4.45
C HIS A 76 -8.59 2.51 -4.44
N GLU A 77 -8.52 3.60 -3.69
CA GLU A 77 -9.61 4.58 -3.64
C GLU A 77 -9.83 5.27 -4.98
N MET A 78 -8.76 5.54 -5.73
CA MET A 78 -8.89 6.11 -7.06
C MET A 78 -9.47 5.10 -8.07
N MET A 79 -9.18 3.80 -7.94
CA MET A 79 -9.84 2.76 -8.73
C MET A 79 -11.35 2.73 -8.47
N HIS A 80 -11.79 2.87 -7.21
CA HIS A 80 -13.21 3.07 -6.91
C HIS A 80 -13.79 4.29 -7.64
N ALA A 81 -13.18 5.47 -7.49
CA ALA A 81 -13.65 6.69 -8.16
C ALA A 81 -13.72 6.57 -9.69
N ILE A 82 -12.85 5.75 -10.29
CA ILE A 82 -12.86 5.44 -11.73
C ILE A 82 -14.03 4.53 -12.11
N GLY A 83 -14.44 3.61 -11.22
CA GLY A 83 -15.57 2.71 -11.42
C GLY A 83 -15.29 1.24 -11.15
N PHE A 84 -14.21 0.92 -10.43
CA PHE A 84 -13.92 -0.47 -10.05
C PHE A 84 -14.51 -0.81 -8.70
N GLU A 85 -15.13 -1.98 -8.65
CA GLU A 85 -15.66 -2.60 -7.44
C GLU A 85 -14.63 -3.56 -6.83
N HIS A 86 -14.88 -4.05 -5.61
CA HIS A 86 -14.00 -5.05 -5.01
C HIS A 86 -14.07 -6.39 -5.74
N GLU A 87 -12.91 -7.04 -5.93
CA GLU A 87 -12.83 -8.29 -6.69
C GLU A 87 -13.63 -9.43 -6.01
N HIS A 88 -13.71 -9.44 -4.66
CA HIS A 88 -14.47 -10.45 -3.91
C HIS A 88 -15.99 -10.28 -3.96
N GLN A 89 -16.47 -9.16 -4.52
CA GLN A 89 -17.89 -8.89 -4.75
C GLN A 89 -18.36 -9.32 -6.14
N ARG A 90 -17.45 -9.86 -6.97
CA ARG A 90 -17.82 -10.36 -8.30
C ARG A 90 -18.98 -11.39 -8.22
N PRO A 91 -19.86 -11.42 -9.23
CA PRO A 91 -20.96 -12.38 -9.30
C PRO A 91 -20.50 -13.85 -9.22
N ASP A 92 -19.34 -14.15 -9.83
CA ASP A 92 -18.72 -15.47 -9.92
C ASP A 92 -17.80 -15.81 -8.73
N ARG A 93 -17.66 -14.93 -7.73
CA ARG A 93 -16.68 -15.08 -6.63
C ARG A 93 -16.82 -16.40 -5.86
N ASP A 94 -18.03 -16.97 -5.75
CA ASP A 94 -18.25 -18.24 -5.05
C ASP A 94 -17.61 -19.45 -5.76
N ASN A 95 -17.17 -19.31 -7.02
CA ASN A 95 -16.35 -20.32 -7.69
C ASN A 95 -14.88 -20.29 -7.23
N HIS A 96 -14.46 -19.19 -6.58
CA HIS A 96 -13.07 -18.88 -6.26
C HIS A 96 -12.83 -18.80 -4.75
N LEU A 97 -13.82 -18.33 -4.00
CA LEU A 97 -13.77 -18.11 -2.57
C LEU A 97 -14.88 -18.85 -1.83
N THR A 98 -14.65 -19.08 -0.55
CA THR A 98 -15.69 -19.36 0.43
C THR A 98 -15.71 -18.22 1.45
N VAL A 99 -16.84 -17.53 1.57
CA VAL A 99 -17.04 -16.53 2.63
C VAL A 99 -17.57 -17.22 3.88
N LYS A 100 -16.90 -16.99 5.01
CA LYS A 100 -17.25 -17.49 6.35
C LYS A 100 -18.05 -16.41 7.07
N TYR A 101 -19.33 -16.25 6.72
CA TYR A 101 -20.22 -15.24 7.29
C TYR A 101 -20.32 -15.32 8.82
N GLU A 102 -20.17 -16.52 9.39
CA GLU A 102 -20.10 -16.75 10.83
C GLU A 102 -18.92 -16.01 11.51
N ASN A 103 -17.84 -15.76 10.76
CA ASN A 103 -16.64 -15.07 11.22
C ASN A 103 -16.70 -13.55 11.00
N VAL A 104 -17.65 -13.06 10.20
CA VAL A 104 -17.77 -11.63 9.86
C VAL A 104 -18.45 -10.86 11.00
N ILE A 105 -17.91 -9.69 11.36
CA ILE A 105 -18.57 -8.77 12.31
C ILE A 105 -19.98 -8.44 11.79
N PRO A 106 -21.07 -8.58 12.57
CA PRO A 106 -22.43 -8.49 12.05
C PRO A 106 -22.75 -7.22 11.26
N ALA A 107 -22.27 -6.06 11.74
CA ALA A 107 -22.46 -4.77 11.07
C ALA A 107 -21.69 -4.62 9.73
N GLN A 108 -20.81 -5.56 9.40
CA GLN A 108 -19.93 -5.52 8.22
C GLN A 108 -20.30 -6.59 7.17
N MET A 109 -21.40 -7.33 7.37
CA MET A 109 -21.85 -8.38 6.43
C MET A 109 -22.14 -7.83 5.03
N VAL A 110 -22.63 -6.59 4.94
CA VAL A 110 -22.95 -5.91 3.67
C VAL A 110 -21.73 -5.79 2.75
N ASN A 111 -20.51 -5.68 3.29
CA ASN A 111 -19.27 -5.58 2.50
C ASN A 111 -18.90 -6.88 1.77
N PHE A 112 -19.60 -7.99 2.06
CA PHE A 112 -19.40 -9.29 1.42
C PHE A 112 -20.54 -9.65 0.46
N GLU A 113 -21.50 -8.75 0.26
CA GLU A 113 -22.55 -8.92 -0.73
C GLU A 113 -21.96 -8.90 -2.14
N LYS A 114 -22.46 -9.81 -2.99
CA LYS A 114 -22.07 -9.85 -4.39
C LYS A 114 -22.85 -8.81 -5.17
N ILE A 115 -22.18 -8.17 -6.11
CA ILE A 115 -22.81 -7.33 -7.11
C ILE A 115 -23.58 -8.22 -8.08
N ARG A 116 -24.68 -7.72 -8.64
CA ARG A 116 -25.46 -8.50 -9.60
C ARG A 116 -24.73 -8.59 -10.94
N ALA A 117 -24.93 -9.70 -11.64
CA ALA A 117 -24.26 -9.97 -12.92
C ALA A 117 -24.54 -8.94 -14.03
N ASN A 118 -25.64 -8.19 -13.93
CA ASN A 118 -26.01 -7.13 -14.87
C ASN A 118 -25.52 -5.73 -14.45
N GLU A 119 -24.90 -5.59 -13.28
CA GLU A 119 -24.42 -4.32 -12.73
C GLU A 119 -22.89 -4.17 -12.88
N VAL A 120 -22.17 -5.24 -13.23
CA VAL A 120 -20.70 -5.24 -13.35
C VAL A 120 -20.22 -6.10 -14.51
N ASP A 121 -19.20 -5.62 -15.22
CA ASP A 121 -18.47 -6.37 -16.23
C ASP A 121 -17.27 -7.10 -15.61
N TYR A 122 -17.17 -8.41 -15.84
CA TYR A 122 -16.10 -9.26 -15.28
C TYR A 122 -15.57 -10.32 -16.27
N PRO A 123 -15.24 -9.95 -17.52
CA PRO A 123 -14.78 -10.90 -18.54
C PRO A 123 -13.38 -11.48 -18.27
N ASP A 124 -12.59 -10.86 -17.39
CA ASP A 124 -11.29 -11.38 -16.97
C ASP A 124 -11.44 -12.48 -15.92
N LYS A 125 -10.47 -13.40 -15.89
CA LYS A 125 -10.35 -14.40 -14.82
C LYS A 125 -10.30 -13.70 -13.46
N TYR A 126 -10.86 -14.36 -12.44
CA TYR A 126 -10.80 -13.91 -11.06
C TYR A 126 -9.36 -13.71 -10.60
N ASP A 127 -9.06 -12.55 -10.03
CA ASP A 127 -7.70 -12.17 -9.65
C ASP A 127 -7.53 -12.02 -8.13
N TYR A 128 -7.00 -13.08 -7.50
CA TYR A 128 -6.68 -13.07 -6.07
C TYR A 128 -5.62 -12.03 -5.66
N SER A 129 -4.81 -11.56 -6.63
CA SER A 129 -3.76 -10.56 -6.42
C SER A 129 -4.19 -9.15 -6.80
N SER A 130 -5.46 -8.93 -7.12
CA SER A 130 -5.99 -7.62 -7.45
C SER A 130 -5.83 -6.65 -6.27
N LEU A 131 -5.39 -5.43 -6.56
CA LEU A 131 -5.40 -4.31 -5.61
C LEU A 131 -6.79 -4.08 -5.01
N MET A 132 -7.84 -4.46 -5.73
CA MET A 132 -9.25 -4.34 -5.31
C MET A 132 -9.75 -5.56 -4.53
N HIS A 133 -8.89 -6.52 -4.17
CA HIS A 133 -9.28 -7.70 -3.40
C HIS A 133 -8.98 -7.50 -1.91
N TYR A 134 -9.98 -7.74 -1.06
CA TYR A 134 -9.77 -7.77 0.39
C TYR A 134 -8.88 -8.92 0.86
N ASP A 135 -8.15 -8.72 1.95
CA ASP A 135 -7.38 -9.78 2.59
C ASP A 135 -8.31 -10.84 3.24
N SER A 136 -7.75 -11.99 3.63
CA SER A 136 -8.53 -13.11 4.19
C SER A 136 -9.21 -12.81 5.52
N TYR A 137 -8.81 -11.77 6.24
CA TYR A 137 -9.26 -11.41 7.58
C TYR A 137 -10.08 -10.13 7.59
N ALA A 138 -10.34 -9.50 6.45
CA ALA A 138 -11.17 -8.29 6.35
C ALA A 138 -12.46 -8.45 7.17
N PHE A 139 -12.72 -7.49 8.06
CA PHE A 139 -13.89 -7.47 8.95
C PHE A 139 -14.16 -8.73 9.78
N GLY A 140 -13.16 -9.56 10.01
CA GLY A 140 -13.27 -10.72 10.90
C GLY A 140 -13.46 -10.34 12.36
N LYS A 141 -14.26 -11.13 13.09
CA LYS A 141 -14.35 -11.07 14.55
C LYS A 141 -12.99 -11.38 15.17
N LEU A 142 -12.76 -10.84 16.37
CA LEU A 142 -11.62 -11.24 17.19
C LEU A 142 -11.91 -12.60 17.82
N ASP A 143 -11.04 -13.59 17.58
CA ASP A 143 -11.02 -14.82 18.38
C ASP A 143 -10.40 -14.47 19.74
N GLU A 144 -11.25 -14.37 20.77
CA GLU A 144 -10.81 -13.96 22.11
C GLU A 144 -9.80 -14.92 22.76
N LYS A 145 -9.82 -16.21 22.38
CA LYS A 145 -8.91 -17.21 22.94
C LYS A 145 -7.52 -17.09 22.30
N ARG A 146 -7.49 -16.95 20.98
CA ARG A 146 -6.24 -16.88 20.21
C ARG A 146 -5.69 -15.46 20.09
N LYS A 147 -6.50 -14.44 20.40
CA LYS A 147 -6.20 -13.01 20.20
C LYS A 147 -5.80 -12.69 18.76
N VAL A 148 -6.41 -13.38 17.80
CA VAL A 148 -6.22 -13.16 16.35
C VAL A 148 -7.56 -12.89 15.69
N ARG A 149 -7.53 -12.12 14.60
CA ARG A 149 -8.70 -11.92 13.77
C ARG A 149 -9.05 -13.22 13.04
N MET A 150 -10.33 -13.56 12.97
CA MET A 150 -10.81 -14.73 12.26
C MET A 150 -10.83 -14.49 10.75
N ALA A 151 -10.42 -15.48 9.96
CA ALA A 151 -10.50 -15.39 8.51
C ALA A 151 -11.97 -15.39 8.04
N THR A 152 -12.35 -14.41 7.23
CA THR A 152 -13.69 -14.27 6.63
C THR A 152 -13.73 -14.79 5.19
N MET A 153 -12.59 -14.87 4.50
CA MET A 153 -12.52 -15.37 3.12
C MET A 153 -11.43 -16.42 2.95
N ILE A 154 -11.81 -17.58 2.41
CA ILE A 154 -10.92 -18.71 2.15
C ILE A 154 -10.86 -18.99 0.65
N PRO A 155 -9.69 -18.88 0.00
CA PRO A 155 -9.51 -19.30 -1.39
C PRO A 155 -9.80 -20.78 -1.59
N LYS A 156 -10.51 -21.12 -2.67
CA LYS A 156 -10.74 -22.51 -3.09
C LYS A 156 -9.55 -23.09 -3.86
N LYS A 157 -8.73 -22.24 -4.47
CA LYS A 157 -7.51 -22.66 -5.18
C LYS A 157 -6.40 -22.97 -4.16
N ALA A 158 -5.90 -24.20 -4.20
CA ALA A 158 -4.81 -24.64 -3.34
C ALA A 158 -3.55 -23.78 -3.53
N GLY A 159 -2.86 -23.47 -2.43
CA GLY A 159 -1.63 -22.67 -2.42
C GLY A 159 -1.84 -21.16 -2.61
N VAL A 160 -3.08 -20.67 -2.69
CA VAL A 160 -3.38 -19.24 -2.72
C VAL A 160 -3.64 -18.73 -1.32
N SER A 161 -3.00 -17.62 -0.94
CA SER A 161 -3.30 -16.81 0.23
C SER A 161 -3.82 -15.43 -0.20
N LEU A 162 -4.74 -14.85 0.58
CA LEU A 162 -5.19 -13.47 0.40
C LEU A 162 -4.51 -12.61 1.46
N GLY A 163 -3.65 -11.69 1.02
CA GLY A 163 -3.03 -10.69 1.88
C GLY A 163 -3.36 -9.29 1.39
N ASP A 164 -2.73 -8.30 2.04
CA ASP A 164 -2.78 -6.92 1.58
C ASP A 164 -2.05 -6.81 0.24
N ASN A 165 -2.81 -6.72 -0.86
CA ASN A 165 -2.25 -6.53 -2.19
C ASN A 165 -1.77 -5.08 -2.34
N MET A 166 -0.46 -4.86 -2.24
CA MET A 166 0.14 -3.50 -2.19
C MET A 166 0.53 -2.92 -3.55
N ALA A 167 0.08 -3.53 -4.65
CA ALA A 167 0.39 -3.08 -6.00
C ALA A 167 -0.70 -3.50 -6.99
N PHE A 168 -0.79 -2.81 -8.12
CA PHE A 168 -1.62 -3.25 -9.23
C PHE A 168 -1.19 -4.62 -9.73
N SER A 169 -2.13 -5.55 -9.84
CA SER A 169 -1.91 -6.77 -10.59
C SER A 169 -1.85 -6.47 -12.10
N PRO A 170 -1.30 -7.37 -12.93
CA PRO A 170 -1.41 -7.25 -14.37
C PRO A 170 -2.86 -7.17 -14.86
N THR A 171 -3.81 -7.80 -14.14
CA THR A 171 -5.24 -7.74 -14.49
C THR A 171 -5.84 -6.38 -14.15
N ASP A 172 -5.47 -5.77 -13.03
CA ASP A 172 -5.92 -4.41 -12.68
C ASP A 172 -5.51 -3.41 -13.76
N ILE A 173 -4.24 -3.47 -14.20
CA ILE A 173 -3.73 -2.59 -15.27
C ILE A 173 -4.51 -2.82 -16.57
N ARG A 174 -4.77 -4.08 -16.93
CA ARG A 174 -5.57 -4.40 -18.14
C ARG A 174 -7.00 -3.89 -18.04
N LYS A 175 -7.66 -4.09 -16.90
CA LYS A 175 -9.02 -3.61 -16.62
C LYS A 175 -9.09 -2.08 -16.69
N LEU A 176 -8.16 -1.39 -16.02
CA LEU A 176 -8.03 0.07 -16.04
C LEU A 176 -7.86 0.59 -17.47
N ASN A 177 -6.92 0.05 -18.23
CA ASN A 177 -6.67 0.50 -19.61
C ASN A 177 -7.83 0.18 -20.56
N ARG A 178 -8.52 -0.96 -20.37
CA ARG A 178 -9.71 -1.31 -21.15
C ARG A 178 -10.85 -0.34 -20.89
N LEU A 179 -11.13 -0.02 -19.63
CA LEU A 179 -12.18 0.93 -19.26
C LEU A 179 -11.89 2.33 -19.81
N GLY A 180 -10.64 2.78 -19.69
CA GLY A 180 -10.19 4.06 -20.25
C GLY A 180 -10.08 4.10 -21.77
N LYS A 181 -10.28 2.98 -22.47
CA LYS A 181 -10.04 2.81 -23.91
C LYS A 181 -8.66 3.34 -24.31
N CYS A 182 -7.66 3.06 -23.49
CA CYS A 182 -6.32 3.57 -23.70
C CYS A 182 -5.73 3.00 -25.01
N PRO A 183 -5.02 3.82 -25.81
CA PRO A 183 -4.36 3.33 -27.01
C PRO A 183 -3.40 2.18 -26.67
N SER A 184 -3.38 1.16 -27.54
CA SER A 184 -2.69 -0.12 -27.37
C SER A 184 -1.29 -0.02 -26.76
N PRO A 185 -0.91 -1.03 -25.98
CA PRO A 185 -0.68 -0.85 -24.56
C PRO A 185 0.41 0.19 -24.29
N ILE A 186 0.16 1.09 -23.34
CA ILE A 186 1.25 1.52 -22.45
C ILE A 186 1.72 0.20 -21.84
N SER A 187 2.78 -0.39 -22.40
CA SER A 187 3.33 -1.62 -21.87
C SER A 187 3.43 -1.44 -20.37
N PRO A 188 2.94 -2.39 -19.53
CA PRO A 188 3.44 -2.44 -18.18
C PRO A 188 4.95 -2.35 -18.34
N LEU A 189 5.60 -1.38 -17.67
CA LEU A 189 7.05 -1.34 -17.63
C LEU A 189 7.50 -2.78 -17.45
N ASN A 190 8.12 -3.34 -18.49
CA ASN A 190 8.45 -4.74 -18.55
C ASN A 190 9.17 -5.04 -17.24
N PRO A 191 8.69 -5.98 -16.39
CA PRO A 191 9.35 -6.20 -15.12
C PRO A 191 10.83 -6.59 -15.31
N GLU A 192 11.25 -7.09 -16.47
CA GLU A 192 12.64 -7.46 -16.72
C GLU A 192 13.08 -7.20 -18.17
N SER A 193 13.73 -6.05 -18.38
CA SER A 193 14.85 -5.90 -19.33
C SER A 193 15.62 -4.61 -19.01
N GLY A 194 16.55 -4.71 -18.06
CA GLY A 194 17.78 -3.92 -17.99
C GLY A 194 17.67 -2.40 -17.95
N LYS A 195 17.10 -1.82 -16.88
CA LYS A 195 17.38 -0.39 -16.56
C LYS A 195 18.74 -0.18 -15.93
N CYS A 196 19.34 -1.24 -15.39
CA CYS A 196 20.66 -1.22 -14.78
C CYS A 196 21.67 -0.57 -15.74
N ASP A 197 21.79 -1.09 -16.96
CA ASP A 197 22.83 -0.65 -17.90
C ASP A 197 22.42 0.53 -18.81
N SER A 198 21.28 1.17 -18.53
CA SER A 198 20.86 2.35 -19.29
C SER A 198 21.72 3.56 -18.89
N PRO A 199 22.41 4.24 -19.83
CA PRO A 199 23.25 5.40 -19.50
C PRO A 199 22.51 6.52 -18.76
N SER A 200 21.20 6.65 -19.03
CA SER A 200 20.32 7.65 -18.41
C SER A 200 19.92 7.32 -16.97
N TYR A 201 20.01 6.03 -16.58
CA TYR A 201 19.55 5.53 -15.29
C TYR A 201 20.64 4.82 -14.49
N LYS A 202 21.85 4.64 -15.05
CA LYS A 202 22.95 3.92 -14.43
C LYS A 202 23.28 4.45 -13.02
N ALA A 203 23.46 5.76 -12.87
CA ALA A 203 23.70 6.37 -11.57
C ALA A 203 22.54 6.17 -10.58
N LEU A 204 21.28 6.22 -11.06
CA LEU A 204 20.10 5.94 -10.24
C LEU A 204 20.06 4.47 -9.80
N MET A 205 20.40 3.54 -10.69
CA MET A 205 20.38 2.11 -10.41
C MET A 205 21.56 1.69 -9.51
N GLU A 206 22.74 2.28 -9.69
CA GLU A 206 23.91 2.13 -8.80
C GLU A 206 23.62 2.66 -7.39
N ASN A 207 22.91 3.78 -7.26
CA ASN A 207 22.66 4.39 -5.94
C ASN A 207 21.46 3.80 -5.19
N TYR A 208 20.41 3.37 -5.91
CA TYR A 208 19.12 3.02 -5.29
C TYR A 208 18.68 1.57 -5.52
N CYS A 209 19.30 0.84 -6.45
CA CYS A 209 18.90 -0.51 -6.84
C CYS A 209 20.10 -1.47 -7.02
N ALA A 210 21.24 -1.16 -6.38
CA ALA A 210 22.54 -1.83 -6.59
C ALA A 210 22.50 -3.34 -6.44
N LEU A 211 21.75 -3.84 -5.44
CA LEU A 211 21.60 -5.27 -5.19
C LEU A 211 20.80 -5.96 -6.31
N THR A 212 19.69 -5.34 -6.73
CA THR A 212 18.84 -5.84 -7.83
C THR A 212 19.59 -5.80 -9.17
N CYS A 213 20.49 -4.84 -9.35
CA CYS A 213 21.28 -4.67 -10.56
C CYS A 213 22.66 -5.36 -10.55
N GLY A 214 23.01 -6.10 -9.49
CA GLY A 214 24.27 -6.84 -9.42
C GLY A 214 25.53 -5.96 -9.31
N TYR A 215 25.39 -4.68 -8.94
CA TYR A 215 26.52 -3.75 -8.79
C TYR A 215 27.31 -3.95 -7.49
N CYS A 216 26.73 -4.67 -6.53
CA CYS A 216 27.43 -5.06 -5.32
C CYS A 216 28.44 -6.19 -5.61
N LYS A 217 29.72 -5.86 -5.84
CA LYS A 217 30.79 -6.87 -5.84
C LYS A 217 31.11 -7.30 -4.41
N GLY A 218 31.09 -8.61 -4.14
CA GLY A 218 31.58 -9.19 -2.88
C GLY A 218 30.53 -9.58 -1.83
N MET A 219 29.23 -9.49 -2.12
CA MET A 219 28.18 -10.03 -1.24
C MET A 219 27.71 -11.39 -1.78
N GLU A 220 28.43 -12.45 -1.42
CA GLU A 220 27.96 -13.82 -1.66
C GLU A 220 26.67 -14.09 -0.87
N LYS A 221 25.74 -14.81 -1.52
CA LYS A 221 24.53 -15.36 -0.91
C LYS A 221 24.92 -16.19 0.32
N THR A 222 24.64 -15.70 1.52
CA THR A 222 24.64 -16.52 2.73
C THR A 222 23.33 -16.39 3.47
N THR A 223 22.34 -17.16 3.04
CA THR A 223 21.33 -17.71 3.95
C THR A 223 22.05 -18.57 4.98
N LYS A 224 22.26 -18.05 6.19
CA LYS A 224 22.44 -18.88 7.38
C LYS A 224 21.21 -18.69 8.27
N LEU A 225 20.43 -19.76 8.40
CA LEU A 225 19.51 -19.96 9.52
C LEU A 225 20.37 -19.94 10.79
N VAL A 226 20.16 -18.93 11.63
CA VAL A 226 20.72 -18.91 12.99
C VAL A 226 19.54 -19.20 13.92
N GLU A 227 19.58 -20.38 14.54
CA GLU A 227 18.70 -20.71 15.66
C GLU A 227 18.99 -19.74 16.82
N LEU A 228 17.94 -19.08 17.33
CA LEU A 228 18.06 -18.24 18.51
C LEU A 228 17.96 -19.09 19.79
N PRO A 229 18.81 -18.84 20.80
CA PRO A 229 18.78 -19.56 22.06
C PRO A 229 17.53 -19.22 22.87
N LYS A 230 16.98 -20.22 23.59
CA LYS A 230 15.92 -20.02 24.59
C LYS A 230 16.51 -19.46 25.88
N SER A 231 15.78 -18.57 26.55
CA SER A 231 15.53 -18.53 28.03
C SER A 231 15.13 -17.11 28.48
N PRO A 232 14.77 -16.86 29.75
CA PRO A 232 13.78 -17.54 30.60
C PRO A 232 12.74 -16.55 31.17
N GLN A 233 11.64 -17.07 31.70
CA GLN A 233 10.66 -16.32 32.49
C GLN A 233 11.21 -15.97 33.89
N LYS A 234 10.93 -14.74 34.39
CA LYS A 234 10.43 -14.46 35.75
C LYS A 234 10.18 -12.95 36.02
N GLU A 235 9.35 -12.71 37.03
CA GLU A 235 8.55 -11.52 37.35
C GLU A 235 9.22 -10.46 38.28
N HIS A 236 8.49 -9.34 38.44
CA HIS A 236 8.31 -8.46 39.62
C HIS A 236 9.05 -7.09 39.73
N ASN A 237 8.23 -6.03 39.54
CA ASN A 237 7.97 -4.82 40.37
C ASN A 237 9.03 -3.75 40.79
N ILE A 238 8.61 -2.48 40.52
CA ILE A 238 8.60 -1.25 41.37
C ILE A 238 9.77 -0.22 41.30
N LYS A 239 9.36 1.01 40.87
CA LYS A 239 9.71 2.41 41.26
C LYS A 239 11.02 3.14 40.86
N ASP A 240 10.79 4.45 40.69
CA ASP A 240 11.65 5.63 40.81
C ASP A 240 12.32 6.24 39.57
N GLU A 241 12.54 7.55 39.74
CA GLU A 241 12.39 8.64 38.80
C GLU A 241 13.75 9.33 38.54
N VAL A 242 13.84 10.06 37.42
CA VAL A 242 14.83 11.12 37.10
C VAL A 242 16.29 10.70 36.77
N LYS A 243 16.69 10.95 35.51
CA LYS A 243 17.71 11.97 35.12
C LYS A 243 17.94 11.95 33.61
N LYS A 244 17.78 13.11 32.97
CA LYS A 244 18.23 13.38 31.58
C LYS A 244 19.75 13.50 31.56
N PRO A 245 20.46 12.81 30.64
CA PRO A 245 21.81 13.22 30.25
C PRO A 245 21.72 14.29 29.14
N LYS A 246 22.36 15.43 29.38
CA LYS A 246 22.86 16.33 28.33
C LYS A 246 24.00 15.63 27.59
N VAL A 247 24.02 15.72 26.27
CA VAL A 247 25.22 15.41 25.47
C VAL A 247 25.63 16.68 24.74
N VAL A 248 26.90 17.01 24.90
CA VAL A 248 27.65 18.14 24.34
C VAL A 248 27.91 17.85 22.85
N ILE A 249 27.81 18.88 22.02
CA ILE A 249 28.20 18.84 20.61
C ILE A 249 29.67 19.26 20.54
N GLU A 250 30.54 18.36 20.08
CA GLU A 250 31.84 18.74 19.50
C GLU A 250 31.73 18.53 17.99
N GLU A 251 31.98 19.59 17.23
CA GLU A 251 32.12 19.52 15.78
C GLU A 251 33.51 18.96 15.45
N ALA A 252 33.55 17.87 14.68
CA ALA A 252 34.75 17.42 13.99
C ALA A 252 34.55 17.64 12.48
N GLU A 253 35.56 18.23 11.86
CA GLU A 253 35.58 18.71 10.49
C GLU A 253 35.39 17.62 9.43
N LYS A 254 34.83 18.07 8.30
CA LYS A 254 34.42 17.31 7.12
C LYS A 254 35.60 16.68 6.39
N ASP A 255 35.41 15.44 5.94
CA ASP A 255 36.07 14.95 4.75
C ASP A 255 35.07 14.22 3.82
N GLY A 256 35.08 14.63 2.56
CA GLY A 256 34.63 13.93 1.35
C GLY A 256 33.29 13.19 1.28
N ASN A 257 32.25 13.89 0.78
CA ASN A 257 31.03 13.34 0.15
C ASN A 257 30.16 12.37 0.97
N ASP A 258 29.56 12.91 2.03
CA ASP A 258 28.33 12.37 2.61
C ASP A 258 27.18 12.48 1.60
N VAL A 259 26.69 11.34 1.11
CA VAL A 259 25.37 11.28 0.49
C VAL A 259 24.35 11.39 1.61
N GLU A 260 23.77 12.58 1.70
CA GLU A 260 22.67 12.94 2.59
C GLU A 260 21.61 11.81 2.58
N CYS A 261 21.55 11.07 3.70
CA CYS A 261 20.71 9.88 3.84
C CYS A 261 19.26 10.32 4.09
N GLU A 262 18.52 10.53 3.01
CA GLU A 262 17.12 10.98 3.03
C GLU A 262 16.11 9.83 2.85
N ASP A 263 14.94 9.99 3.47
CA ASP A 263 13.83 9.04 3.37
C ASP A 263 13.26 9.00 1.94
N LEU A 264 13.38 7.85 1.27
CA LEU A 264 12.93 7.68 -0.12
C LEU A 264 11.38 7.56 -0.28
N LYS A 265 10.63 7.60 0.83
CA LYS A 265 9.16 7.62 0.88
C LYS A 265 8.69 8.54 2.01
N ILE A 266 7.79 9.48 1.71
CA ILE A 266 7.26 10.44 2.71
C ILE A 266 6.39 9.76 3.78
N SER A 267 5.87 8.56 3.52
CA SER A 267 5.13 7.74 4.49
C SER A 267 5.98 7.32 5.70
N CYS A 268 7.31 7.37 5.60
CA CYS A 268 8.22 7.02 6.69
C CYS A 268 7.92 7.85 7.97
N LYS A 269 7.66 9.15 7.87
CA LYS A 269 7.33 10.00 9.04
C LYS A 269 6.02 9.63 9.76
N PHE A 270 5.10 8.92 9.09
CA PHE A 270 3.81 8.52 9.65
C PHE A 270 3.91 7.23 10.50
N PHE A 271 4.90 6.37 10.23
CA PHE A 271 5.02 5.06 10.88
C PHE A 271 5.82 5.07 12.20
N VAL A 272 6.21 6.25 12.70
CA VAL A 272 6.98 6.41 13.95
C VAL A 272 6.31 5.67 15.12
N GLU A 273 4.98 5.75 15.23
CA GLU A 273 4.20 5.07 16.28
C GLU A 273 3.98 3.57 16.02
N GLN A 274 4.23 3.10 14.78
CA GLN A 274 4.00 1.71 14.36
C GLN A 274 5.29 0.87 14.40
N CYS A 275 6.44 1.49 14.65
CA CYS A 275 7.77 0.85 14.74
C CYS A 275 7.89 -0.27 15.79
N GLN A 276 6.96 -0.35 16.74
CA GLN A 276 6.96 -1.36 17.81
C GLN A 276 5.94 -2.49 17.55
N LYS A 277 5.07 -2.35 16.53
CA LYS A 277 4.00 -3.34 16.27
C LYS A 277 4.52 -4.50 15.41
N SER A 278 4.29 -5.73 15.88
CA SER A 278 4.84 -6.96 15.29
C SER A 278 4.40 -7.20 13.85
N ASN A 279 3.17 -6.81 13.49
CA ASN A 279 2.60 -6.97 12.16
C ASN A 279 3.20 -6.04 11.10
N PHE A 280 3.85 -4.95 11.50
CA PHE A 280 4.50 -4.02 10.57
C PHE A 280 6.03 -4.09 10.61
N ARG A 281 6.60 -4.81 11.58
CA ARG A 281 8.03 -4.80 11.87
C ARG A 281 8.90 -5.17 10.67
N ASP A 282 8.57 -6.20 9.92
CA ASP A 282 9.40 -6.64 8.79
C ASP A 282 9.29 -5.70 7.58
N VAL A 283 8.11 -5.12 7.37
CA VAL A 283 7.86 -4.10 6.34
C VAL A 283 8.60 -2.79 6.69
N LEU A 284 8.52 -2.35 7.95
CA LEU A 284 9.20 -1.14 8.44
C LEU A 284 10.72 -1.33 8.54
N LYS A 285 11.19 -2.53 8.90
CA LYS A 285 12.61 -2.92 8.79
C LYS A 285 13.10 -2.97 7.36
N LYS A 286 12.23 -3.19 6.37
CA LYS A 286 12.65 -3.24 4.97
C LYS A 286 12.59 -1.86 4.30
N HIS A 287 11.66 -1.01 4.72
CA HIS A 287 11.31 0.22 3.98
C HIS A 287 11.38 1.53 4.78
N CYS A 288 11.51 1.49 6.12
CA CYS A 288 11.48 2.67 7.00
C CYS A 288 12.54 2.59 8.13
N ARG A 289 13.74 2.06 7.82
CA ARG A 289 14.77 1.68 8.81
C ARG A 289 15.23 2.83 9.72
N LYS A 290 15.43 4.04 9.16
CA LYS A 290 15.89 5.21 9.92
C LYS A 290 14.81 5.74 10.87
N THR A 291 13.57 5.88 10.38
CA THR A 291 12.41 6.29 11.18
C THR A 291 12.19 5.42 12.41
N CYS A 292 12.39 4.11 12.27
CA CYS A 292 12.18 3.15 13.34
C CYS A 292 13.44 2.77 14.12
N GLY A 293 14.58 3.43 13.88
CA GLY A 293 15.83 3.16 14.59
C GLY A 293 16.38 1.73 14.38
N TYR A 294 16.15 1.16 13.20
CA TYR A 294 16.67 -0.16 12.81
C TYR A 294 18.01 -0.09 12.05
N CYS A 295 18.49 1.12 11.79
CA CYS A 295 19.83 1.40 11.27
C CYS A 295 20.84 1.44 12.43
#